data_AF-A0A920UG24-F1
#
_entry.id   AF-A0A920UG24-F1
#
_cell.length_a   1.000
_cell.length_b   1.000
_cell.length_c   1.000
_cell.angle_alpha   90.00
_cell.angle_beta   90.00
_cell.angle_gamma   90.00
#
_symmetry.space_group_name_H-M   'P 1'
#
loop_
_entity.id
_entity.type
_entity.pdbx_description
1 polymer ?
#
loop_
_entity_poly.entity_id
_entity_poly.type
_entity_poly.pdbx_seq_one_letter_code
_entity_poly.pdbx_strand_id
1 'polypeptide(L)'
;MISGYYIDTLLNKTPCGLPASVQKFATALAALHFFGSQFRFSTDFYMDQNNELGIRGNGDPFLVSEEWQKIAEKLSDLPTVPKISQGLFFDTSLFEENIQIPGIKYSLNPYDAGIGALVVNFNTVYLKVDKNGTIYSAEEQTPLTPLAKHLGKKLTSGTHRVSIPPDSGFAYAVNCCRQFFSGKVYHSKTGRLACERSAQLVNLFIGTTTT
;
A
#
# COMPACT_ATOMS: atom_id res chain seq x y z
N MET A 1 20.16 34.80 -18.08
CA MET A 1 18.94 35.58 -18.36
C MET A 1 18.01 34.73 -19.20
N ILE A 2 16.91 34.25 -18.63
CA ILE A 2 15.83 33.64 -19.43
C ILE A 2 14.91 34.79 -19.80
N SER A 3 14.81 35.09 -21.09
CA SER A 3 13.90 36.12 -21.60
C SER A 3 12.49 35.54 -21.65
N GLY A 4 11.65 35.88 -20.68
CA GLY A 4 10.24 35.46 -20.63
C GLY A 4 9.34 36.45 -21.36
N TYR A 5 9.15 36.28 -22.67
CA TYR A 5 8.10 36.98 -23.40
C TYR A 5 6.77 36.24 -23.17
N TYR A 6 5.86 36.85 -22.42
CA TYR A 6 4.49 36.35 -22.27
C TYR A 6 3.69 36.76 -23.51
N ILE A 7 3.38 35.78 -24.36
CA ILE A 7 2.73 35.96 -25.66
C ILE A 7 1.20 36.12 -25.58
N ASP A 8 0.60 36.03 -24.39
CA ASP A 8 -0.83 36.20 -24.23
C ASP A 8 -1.20 36.71 -22.82
N THR A 9 -1.43 38.02 -22.69
CA THR A 9 -1.90 38.65 -21.45
C THR A 9 -3.36 39.09 -21.53
N LEU A 10 -4.11 38.65 -22.56
CA LEU A 10 -5.47 39.12 -22.85
C LEU A 10 -6.58 38.14 -22.42
N LEU A 11 -6.37 37.40 -21.34
CA LEU A 11 -7.44 36.66 -20.68
C LEU A 11 -7.60 37.17 -19.25
N ASN A 12 -8.80 37.72 -18.99
CA ASN A 12 -9.40 38.10 -17.72
C ASN A 12 -8.68 37.59 -16.46
N LYS A 13 -8.53 38.47 -15.44
CA LYS A 13 -8.22 38.15 -14.02
C LYS A 13 -8.38 36.65 -13.77
N THR A 14 -7.27 35.93 -13.63
CA THR A 14 -7.28 34.47 -13.59
C THR A 14 -8.29 34.01 -12.54
N PRO A 15 -9.46 33.47 -12.94
CA PRO A 15 -10.41 32.96 -11.98
C PRO A 15 -9.71 31.86 -11.19
N CYS A 16 -9.99 31.73 -9.89
CA CYS A 16 -9.53 30.58 -9.11
C CYS A 16 -10.22 29.33 -9.67
N GLY A 17 -9.60 28.69 -10.66
CA GLY A 17 -10.08 27.48 -11.30
C GLY A 17 -9.69 26.24 -10.49
N LEU A 18 -10.48 25.17 -10.62
CA LEU A 18 -10.10 23.87 -10.08
C LEU A 18 -8.91 23.34 -10.90
N PRO A 19 -7.71 23.15 -10.31
CA PRO A 19 -6.51 22.80 -11.06
C PRO A 19 -6.55 21.35 -11.58
N ALA A 20 -7.45 20.51 -11.06
CA ALA A 20 -7.49 19.08 -11.34
C ALA A 20 -6.08 18.46 -11.25
N SER A 21 -5.66 17.67 -12.24
CA SER A 21 -4.35 17.04 -12.25
C SER A 21 -3.16 18.00 -12.44
N VAL A 22 -3.37 19.28 -12.77
CA VAL A 22 -2.29 20.29 -12.80
C VAL A 22 -1.66 20.48 -11.41
N GLN A 23 -2.42 20.21 -10.34
CA GLN A 23 -1.92 20.20 -8.97
C GLN A 23 -0.67 19.32 -8.79
N LYS A 24 -0.53 18.26 -9.59
CA LYS A 24 0.62 17.33 -9.53
C LYS A 24 1.96 18.02 -9.78
N PHE A 25 2.00 19.12 -10.54
CA PHE A 25 3.24 19.88 -10.74
C PHE A 25 3.72 20.53 -9.44
N ALA A 26 2.81 21.15 -8.68
CA ALA A 26 3.14 21.74 -7.39
C ALA A 26 3.57 20.65 -6.39
N THR A 27 2.86 19.51 -6.35
CA THR A 27 3.23 18.36 -5.52
C THR A 27 4.60 17.79 -5.89
N ALA A 28 4.90 17.62 -7.19
CA ALA A 28 6.19 17.10 -7.65
C ALA A 28 7.35 18.06 -7.32
N LEU A 29 7.14 19.37 -7.48
CA LEU A 29 8.14 20.37 -7.11
C LEU A 29 8.40 20.36 -5.60
N ALA A 30 7.35 20.29 -4.79
CA ALA A 30 7.49 20.19 -3.34
C ALA A 30 8.23 18.91 -2.93
N ALA A 31 7.90 17.76 -3.52
CA ALA A 31 8.59 16.50 -3.24
C ALA A 31 10.08 16.58 -3.57
N LEU A 32 10.44 17.13 -4.74
CA LEU A 32 11.84 17.34 -5.12
C LEU A 32 12.56 18.32 -4.20
N HIS A 33 11.88 19.37 -3.72
CA HIS A 33 12.46 20.35 -2.81
C HIS A 33 12.73 19.78 -1.41
N PHE A 34 11.76 19.08 -0.83
CA PHE A 34 11.87 18.58 0.55
C PHE A 34 12.61 17.25 0.66
N PHE A 35 12.45 16.34 -0.30
CA PHE A 35 13.06 15.02 -0.25
C PHE A 35 14.33 14.92 -1.11
N GLY A 36 14.44 15.73 -2.15
CA GLY A 36 15.49 15.59 -3.16
C GLY A 36 15.21 14.48 -4.17
N SER A 37 15.92 14.49 -5.29
CA SER A 37 15.75 13.50 -6.37
C SER A 37 16.29 12.10 -6.04
N GLN A 38 17.09 11.98 -4.98
CA GLN A 38 17.68 10.72 -4.53
C GLN A 38 16.87 10.05 -3.42
N PHE A 39 15.77 10.65 -2.97
CA PHE A 39 14.89 10.02 -1.99
C PHE A 39 14.34 8.70 -2.52
N ARG A 40 14.25 7.73 -1.63
CA ARG A 40 13.64 6.42 -1.86
C ARG A 40 12.69 6.13 -0.72
N PHE A 41 11.55 5.54 -1.03
CA PHE A 41 10.68 5.06 0.02
C PHE A 41 11.29 3.82 0.65
N SER A 42 10.91 3.52 1.88
CA SER A 42 11.35 2.30 2.54
C SER A 42 10.23 1.55 3.24
N THR A 43 10.47 0.27 3.49
CA THR A 43 9.66 -0.54 4.39
C THR A 43 10.61 -1.31 5.27
N ASP A 44 10.45 -1.15 6.58
CA ASP A 44 11.39 -1.68 7.56
C ASP A 44 10.84 -2.95 8.21
N PHE A 45 11.74 -3.91 8.44
CA PHE A 45 11.42 -5.20 9.01
C PHE A 45 12.14 -5.38 10.35
N TYR A 46 11.41 -5.87 11.34
CA TYR A 46 11.91 -6.04 12.70
C TYR A 46 11.52 -7.39 13.26
N MET A 47 12.30 -7.90 14.19
CA MET A 47 11.90 -9.00 15.07
C MET A 47 11.68 -8.46 16.47
N ASP A 48 10.53 -8.77 17.07
CA ASP A 48 10.30 -8.48 18.48
C ASP A 48 10.88 -9.58 19.38
N GLN A 49 10.86 -9.33 20.69
CA GLN A 49 11.27 -10.29 21.72
C GLN A 49 10.44 -11.59 21.77
N ASN A 50 9.26 -11.61 21.14
CA ASN A 50 8.38 -12.77 21.04
C ASN A 50 8.58 -13.56 19.73
N ASN A 51 9.56 -13.20 18.90
CA ASN A 51 9.74 -13.75 17.56
C ASN A 51 8.53 -13.51 16.62
N GLU A 52 7.89 -12.34 16.74
CA GLU A 52 6.93 -11.80 15.77
C GLU A 52 7.68 -10.93 14.74
N LEU A 53 7.26 -11.01 13.47
CA LEU A 53 7.77 -10.14 12.41
C LEU A 53 7.02 -8.83 12.40
N GLY A 54 7.74 -7.75 12.66
CA GLY A 54 7.29 -6.38 12.50
C GLY A 54 7.49 -5.87 11.09
N ILE A 55 6.48 -5.23 10.54
CA ILE A 55 6.53 -4.57 9.24
C ILE A 55 6.11 -3.12 9.42
N ARG A 56 7.05 -2.20 9.25
CA ARG A 56 6.77 -0.76 9.31
C ARG A 56 6.70 -0.19 7.91
N GLY A 57 5.53 0.31 7.54
CA GLY A 57 5.35 1.01 6.27
C GLY A 57 5.82 2.46 6.41
N ASN A 58 6.69 2.92 5.50
CA ASN A 58 7.09 4.33 5.43
C ASN A 58 6.53 5.05 4.19
N GLY A 59 5.35 4.64 3.72
CA GLY A 59 4.61 5.31 2.64
C GLY A 59 5.04 4.93 1.23
N ASP A 60 5.68 3.77 1.07
CA ASP A 60 6.08 3.25 -0.25
C ASP A 60 4.84 3.04 -1.15
N PRO A 61 4.74 3.78 -2.28
CA PRO A 61 3.57 3.71 -3.15
C PRO A 61 3.60 2.49 -4.10
N PHE A 62 4.67 1.71 -4.12
CA PHE A 62 4.95 0.69 -5.14
C PHE A 62 5.15 -0.73 -4.58
N LEU A 63 4.64 -1.01 -3.38
CA LEU A 63 4.60 -2.35 -2.79
C LEU A 63 3.52 -3.24 -3.44
N VAL A 64 3.79 -3.67 -4.67
CA VAL A 64 2.95 -4.63 -5.41
C VAL A 64 3.17 -6.06 -4.94
N SER A 65 2.26 -6.96 -5.28
CA SER A 65 2.30 -8.40 -4.94
C SER A 65 3.66 -9.05 -5.24
N GLU A 66 4.27 -8.74 -6.38
CA GLU A 66 5.57 -9.26 -6.80
C GLU A 66 6.71 -8.79 -5.87
N GLU A 67 6.68 -7.54 -5.44
CA GLU A 67 7.67 -7.03 -4.48
C GLU A 67 7.50 -7.71 -3.12
N TRP A 68 6.25 -7.94 -2.68
CA TRP A 68 6.01 -8.73 -1.47
C TRP A 68 6.49 -10.19 -1.56
N GLN A 69 6.36 -10.82 -2.72
CA GLN A 69 6.90 -12.16 -2.94
C GLN A 69 8.43 -12.19 -2.84
N LYS A 70 9.12 -11.22 -3.46
CA LYS A 70 10.58 -11.05 -3.35
C LYS A 70 11.01 -10.76 -1.92
N ILE A 71 10.25 -9.92 -1.19
CA ILE A 71 10.48 -9.63 0.22
C ILE A 71 10.36 -10.91 1.04
N ALA A 72 9.30 -11.69 0.84
CA ALA A 72 9.10 -12.96 1.54
C ALA A 72 10.24 -13.95 1.31
N GLU A 73 10.75 -14.04 0.08
CA GLU A 73 11.91 -14.87 -0.27
C GLU A 73 13.18 -14.40 0.44
N LYS A 74 13.51 -13.10 0.32
CA LYS A 74 14.69 -12.52 0.97
C LYS A 74 14.64 -12.70 2.49
N LEU A 75 13.49 -12.50 3.12
CA LEU A 75 13.32 -12.68 4.55
C LEU A 75 13.45 -14.16 4.96
N SER A 76 12.99 -15.10 4.14
CA SER A 76 13.16 -16.54 4.43
C SER A 76 14.60 -17.01 4.36
N ASP A 77 15.45 -16.32 3.59
CA ASP A 77 16.88 -16.62 3.47
C ASP A 77 17.73 -16.05 4.63
N LEU A 78 17.16 -15.17 5.47
CA LEU A 78 17.88 -14.56 6.58
C LEU A 78 18.10 -15.56 7.73
N PRO A 79 19.35 -15.80 8.18
CA PRO A 79 19.63 -16.73 9.28
C PRO A 79 19.01 -16.31 10.62
N THR A 80 18.79 -15.00 10.78
CA THR A 80 18.23 -14.35 11.97
C THR A 80 16.71 -14.35 12.03
N VAL A 81 16.05 -14.84 10.98
CA VAL A 81 14.60 -15.05 10.96
C VAL A 81 14.36 -16.51 11.33
N PRO A 82 14.31 -16.88 12.64
CA PRO A 82 13.84 -18.21 13.01
C PRO A 82 12.46 -18.40 12.37
N LYS A 83 12.15 -19.59 11.87
CA LYS A 83 10.82 -19.92 11.30
C LYS A 83 9.74 -19.24 12.14
N ILE A 84 9.16 -18.16 11.62
CA ILE A 84 8.48 -17.16 12.44
C ILE A 84 7.29 -17.86 13.08
N SER A 85 7.26 -17.88 14.41
CA SER A 85 6.43 -18.83 15.15
C SER A 85 5.19 -18.20 15.78
N GLN A 86 5.18 -16.88 16.03
CA GLN A 86 4.16 -16.23 16.86
C GLN A 86 3.21 -15.29 16.12
N GLY A 87 3.63 -14.61 15.05
CA GLY A 87 2.73 -13.74 14.29
C GLY A 87 3.42 -12.65 13.46
N LEU A 88 2.59 -11.77 12.89
CA LEU A 88 2.99 -10.53 12.24
C LEU A 88 2.41 -9.35 13.04
N PHE A 89 3.18 -8.29 13.21
CA PHE A 89 2.66 -6.99 13.63
C PHE A 89 3.03 -5.92 12.62
N PHE A 90 2.25 -4.85 12.59
CA PHE A 90 2.38 -3.81 11.58
C PHE A 90 2.45 -2.45 12.26
N ASP A 91 3.38 -1.62 11.80
CA ASP A 91 3.54 -0.24 12.23
C ASP A 91 3.22 0.69 11.05
N THR A 92 2.07 1.36 11.15
CA THR A 92 1.58 2.35 10.18
C THR A 92 1.57 3.77 10.76
N SER A 93 2.23 3.97 11.92
CA SER A 93 2.19 5.21 12.69
C SER A 93 2.87 6.42 12.02
N LEU A 94 3.57 6.22 10.89
CA LEU A 94 4.15 7.33 10.14
C LEU A 94 3.05 8.25 9.57
N PHE A 95 1.88 7.69 9.24
CA PHE A 95 0.75 8.43 8.70
C PHE A 95 -0.34 8.52 9.78
N GLU A 96 -1.13 9.59 9.77
CA GLU A 96 -2.30 9.69 10.64
C GLU A 96 -3.32 8.60 10.30
N GLU A 97 -4.01 8.09 11.32
CA GLU A 97 -5.19 7.25 11.11
C GLU A 97 -6.32 8.08 10.46
N ASN A 98 -7.13 7.45 9.60
CA ASN A 98 -8.33 8.06 9.03
C ASN A 98 -8.13 9.38 8.25
N ILE A 99 -7.04 9.49 7.48
CA ILE A 99 -6.75 10.67 6.64
C ILE A 99 -7.98 11.11 5.83
N GLN A 100 -8.48 12.31 6.12
CA GLN A 100 -9.58 12.93 5.39
C GLN A 100 -9.03 13.89 4.34
N ILE A 101 -9.23 13.56 3.06
CA ILE A 101 -8.84 14.44 1.95
C ILE A 101 -10.06 15.28 1.53
N PRO A 102 -10.04 16.61 1.71
CA PRO A 102 -11.17 17.46 1.35
C PRO A 102 -11.53 17.32 -0.13
N GLY A 103 -12.84 17.20 -0.40
CA GLY A 103 -13.36 17.13 -1.77
C GLY A 103 -13.31 15.74 -2.42
N ILE A 104 -12.81 14.72 -1.73
CA ILE A 104 -12.84 13.32 -2.20
C ILE A 104 -14.04 12.60 -1.59
N LYS A 105 -14.70 11.77 -2.40
CA LYS A 105 -15.70 10.79 -1.95
C LYS A 105 -15.24 9.42 -2.39
N TYR A 106 -15.50 8.41 -1.56
CA TYR A 106 -15.22 7.04 -1.94
C TYR A 106 -16.01 6.64 -3.19
N SER A 107 -15.30 6.06 -4.15
CA SER A 107 -15.84 5.40 -5.33
C SER A 107 -15.01 4.14 -5.62
N LEU A 108 -15.52 3.23 -6.46
CA LEU A 108 -14.76 2.06 -6.89
C LEU A 108 -13.64 2.38 -7.88
N ASN A 109 -13.50 3.65 -8.32
CA ASN A 109 -12.48 4.02 -9.27
C ASN A 109 -11.08 3.88 -8.63
N PRO A 110 -10.12 3.25 -9.31
CA PRO A 110 -8.77 3.05 -8.79
C PRO A 110 -8.03 4.34 -8.39
N TYR A 111 -8.31 5.46 -9.08
CA TYR A 111 -7.68 6.74 -8.78
C TYR A 111 -8.22 7.41 -7.49
N ASP A 112 -9.31 6.90 -6.93
CA ASP A 112 -9.89 7.34 -5.65
C ASP A 112 -9.45 6.42 -4.48
N ALA A 113 -8.51 5.50 -4.71
CA ALA A 113 -7.99 4.61 -3.68
C ALA A 113 -7.34 5.40 -2.53
N GLY A 114 -7.58 4.96 -1.30
CA GLY A 114 -7.02 5.59 -0.12
C GLY A 114 -5.50 5.48 -0.06
N ILE A 115 -4.85 6.48 0.52
CA ILE A 115 -3.42 6.47 0.82
C ILE A 115 -3.17 5.89 2.22
N GLY A 116 -1.95 5.43 2.48
CA GLY A 116 -1.57 4.92 3.80
C GLY A 116 -0.06 4.70 3.91
N ALA A 117 0.42 4.54 5.13
CA ALA A 117 1.83 4.24 5.41
C ALA A 117 2.26 2.86 4.88
N LEU A 118 1.33 1.90 4.87
CA LEU A 118 1.51 0.57 4.30
C LEU A 118 0.34 0.26 3.35
N VAL A 119 0.64 0.20 2.06
CA VAL A 119 -0.34 -0.02 0.99
C VAL A 119 0.12 -1.19 0.14
N VAL A 120 -0.82 -2.04 -0.28
CA VAL A 120 -0.55 -3.16 -1.19
C VAL A 120 -1.31 -2.94 -2.48
N ASN A 121 -0.65 -3.12 -3.63
CA ASN A 121 -1.26 -2.99 -4.97
C ASN A 121 -2.03 -1.68 -5.16
N PHE A 122 -1.43 -0.56 -4.72
CA PHE A 122 -2.03 0.78 -4.80
C PHE A 122 -3.38 0.90 -4.07
N ASN A 123 -3.66 0.04 -3.08
CA ASN A 123 -4.97 -0.11 -2.45
C ASN A 123 -6.08 -0.39 -3.48
N THR A 124 -5.78 -1.27 -4.44
CA THR A 124 -6.73 -1.75 -5.44
C THR A 124 -6.68 -3.27 -5.53
N VAL A 125 -7.77 -3.86 -6.03
CA VAL A 125 -7.83 -5.29 -6.38
C VAL A 125 -8.24 -5.43 -7.84
N TYR A 126 -7.61 -6.35 -8.55
CA TYR A 126 -8.00 -6.73 -9.89
C TYR A 126 -8.74 -8.06 -9.86
N LEU A 127 -10.04 -8.03 -10.18
CA LEU A 127 -10.96 -9.15 -10.01
C LEU A 127 -11.58 -9.57 -11.33
N LYS A 128 -11.82 -10.87 -11.48
CA LYS A 128 -12.63 -11.45 -12.55
C LYS A 128 -13.85 -12.12 -11.95
N VAL A 129 -15.03 -11.78 -12.47
CA VAL A 129 -16.32 -12.39 -12.11
C VAL A 129 -16.84 -13.16 -13.30
N ASP A 130 -16.96 -14.48 -13.18
CA ASP A 130 -17.50 -15.31 -14.26
C ASP A 130 -19.02 -15.13 -14.42
N LYS A 131 -19.61 -15.82 -15.40
CA LYS A 131 -21.06 -15.75 -15.67
C LYS A 131 -21.92 -16.34 -14.54
N ASN A 132 -21.33 -17.16 -13.68
CA ASN A 132 -21.99 -17.82 -12.55
C ASN A 132 -21.84 -16.99 -11.25
N GLY A 133 -21.15 -15.85 -11.31
CA GLY A 133 -20.86 -15.02 -10.14
C GLY A 133 -19.66 -15.50 -9.31
N THR A 134 -18.87 -16.46 -9.81
CA THR A 134 -17.64 -16.89 -9.14
C THR A 134 -16.57 -15.82 -9.31
N ILE A 135 -15.92 -15.46 -8.21
CA ILE A 135 -14.93 -14.38 -8.14
C ILE A 135 -13.53 -14.99 -8.08
N TYR A 136 -12.66 -14.49 -8.94
CA TYR A 136 -11.26 -14.85 -9.04
C TYR A 136 -10.39 -13.60 -8.93
N SER A 137 -9.15 -13.76 -8.45
CA SER A 137 -8.13 -12.76 -8.75
C SER A 137 -7.88 -12.75 -10.26
N ALA A 138 -7.78 -11.56 -10.84
CA ALA A 138 -7.34 -11.39 -12.23
C ALA A 138 -5.82 -11.22 -12.35
N GLU A 139 -5.10 -11.40 -11.24
CA GLU A 139 -3.63 -11.35 -11.13
C GLU A 139 -3.17 -12.66 -10.48
N GLU A 140 -2.25 -13.36 -11.13
CA GLU A 140 -1.70 -14.63 -10.65
C GLU A 140 -0.99 -14.47 -9.31
N GLN A 141 -0.21 -13.40 -9.21
CA GLN A 141 0.58 -13.04 -8.04
C GLN A 141 -0.27 -12.54 -6.86
N THR A 142 -1.46 -12.00 -7.10
CA THR A 142 -2.26 -11.35 -6.06
C THR A 142 -3.23 -12.34 -5.43
N PRO A 143 -3.13 -12.60 -4.12
CA PRO A 143 -4.03 -13.49 -3.43
C PRO A 143 -5.47 -12.95 -3.37
N LEU A 144 -6.45 -13.83 -3.54
CA LEU A 144 -7.85 -13.48 -3.40
C LEU A 144 -8.28 -13.43 -1.92
N THR A 145 -8.13 -12.26 -1.29
CA THR A 145 -8.48 -12.03 0.13
C THR A 145 -9.99 -12.06 0.41
N PRO A 146 -10.43 -12.28 1.67
CA PRO A 146 -11.85 -12.21 2.04
C PRO A 146 -12.51 -10.88 1.68
N LEU A 147 -11.81 -9.76 1.86
CA LEU A 147 -12.28 -8.43 1.45
C LEU A 147 -12.46 -8.34 -0.06
N ALA A 148 -11.48 -8.79 -0.83
CA ALA A 148 -11.55 -8.79 -2.29
C ALA A 148 -12.74 -9.64 -2.80
N LYS A 149 -12.99 -10.81 -2.19
CA LYS A 149 -14.19 -11.62 -2.44
C LYS A 149 -15.47 -10.86 -2.09
N HIS A 150 -15.50 -10.15 -0.97
CA HIS A 150 -16.67 -9.37 -0.59
C HIS A 150 -16.96 -8.23 -1.59
N LEU A 151 -15.93 -7.51 -2.03
CA LEU A 151 -16.05 -6.46 -3.05
C LEU A 151 -16.56 -7.03 -4.38
N GLY A 152 -16.02 -8.18 -4.81
CA GLY A 152 -16.41 -8.84 -6.05
C GLY A 152 -17.89 -9.23 -6.13
N LYS A 153 -18.57 -9.48 -5.00
CA LYS A 153 -20.01 -9.82 -4.96
C LYS A 153 -20.91 -8.71 -5.49
N LYS A 154 -20.43 -7.47 -5.49
CA LYS A 154 -21.16 -6.28 -5.96
C LYS A 154 -20.90 -5.98 -7.44
N LEU A 155 -20.04 -6.73 -8.10
CA LEU A 155 -19.62 -6.50 -9.48
C LEU A 155 -20.42 -7.37 -10.43
N THR A 156 -20.63 -6.86 -11.64
CA THR A 156 -21.18 -7.63 -12.76
C THR A 156 -20.14 -8.60 -13.32
N SER A 157 -20.57 -9.59 -14.11
CA SER A 157 -19.63 -10.45 -14.82
C SER A 157 -18.68 -9.64 -15.70
N GLY A 158 -17.40 -10.01 -15.69
CA GLY A 158 -16.34 -9.28 -16.36
C GLY A 158 -15.09 -9.17 -15.52
N THR A 159 -14.20 -8.26 -15.91
CA THR A 159 -12.94 -8.00 -15.23
C THR A 159 -12.92 -6.54 -14.76
N HIS A 160 -12.55 -6.32 -13.50
CA HIS A 160 -12.70 -5.04 -12.83
C HIS A 160 -11.49 -4.75 -11.96
N ARG A 161 -10.91 -3.54 -12.08
CA ARG A 161 -9.99 -3.01 -11.08
C ARG A 161 -10.75 -2.04 -10.20
N VAL A 162 -10.83 -2.33 -8.92
CA VAL A 162 -11.57 -1.51 -7.96
C VAL A 162 -10.69 -1.09 -6.79
N SER A 163 -10.92 0.12 -6.29
CA SER A 163 -10.30 0.62 -5.08
C SER A 163 -10.77 -0.18 -3.85
N ILE A 164 -9.87 -0.27 -2.87
CA ILE A 164 -10.19 -0.74 -1.53
C ILE A 164 -10.85 0.40 -0.74
N PRO A 165 -11.92 0.14 0.03
CA PRO A 165 -12.51 1.14 0.92
C PRO A 165 -11.46 1.76 1.87
N PRO A 166 -11.52 3.08 2.15
CA PRO A 166 -10.51 3.77 2.94
C PRO A 166 -10.25 3.16 4.33
N ASP A 167 -11.30 2.67 4.99
CA ASP A 167 -11.25 2.02 6.31
C ASP A 167 -10.72 0.57 6.27
N SER A 168 -10.52 0.03 5.07
CA SER A 168 -10.20 -1.37 4.83
C SER A 168 -8.80 -1.59 4.24
N GLY A 169 -8.07 -0.51 3.90
CA GLY A 169 -6.73 -0.56 3.29
C GLY A 169 -5.72 -1.34 4.14
N PHE A 170 -5.66 -1.03 5.44
CA PHE A 170 -4.78 -1.74 6.37
C PHE A 170 -5.14 -3.23 6.48
N ALA A 171 -6.41 -3.55 6.69
CA ALA A 171 -6.87 -4.94 6.75
C ALA A 171 -6.60 -5.71 5.45
N TYR A 172 -6.72 -5.06 4.29
CA TYR A 172 -6.35 -5.62 3.00
C TYR A 172 -4.84 -5.95 2.95
N ALA A 173 -3.99 -4.98 3.28
CA ALA A 173 -2.54 -5.12 3.29
C ALA A 173 -2.09 -6.29 4.19
N VAL A 174 -2.63 -6.36 5.42
CA VAL A 174 -2.36 -7.44 6.38
C VAL A 174 -2.71 -8.80 5.79
N ASN A 175 -3.89 -8.95 5.18
CA ASN A 175 -4.32 -10.23 4.61
C ASN A 175 -3.47 -10.66 3.41
N CYS A 176 -3.02 -9.72 2.59
CA CYS A 176 -2.07 -10.00 1.51
C CYS A 176 -0.71 -10.44 2.06
N CYS A 177 -0.13 -9.65 2.98
CA CYS A 177 1.16 -9.97 3.63
C CYS A 177 1.15 -11.37 4.26
N ARG A 178 0.10 -11.71 5.01
CA ARG A 178 -0.05 -13.05 5.60
C ARG A 178 -0.01 -14.16 4.56
N GLN A 179 -0.61 -13.95 3.39
CA GLN A 179 -0.60 -14.94 2.32
C GLN A 179 0.77 -15.02 1.64
N PHE A 180 1.45 -13.90 1.41
CA PHE A 180 2.81 -13.89 0.84
C PHE A 180 3.85 -14.58 1.74
N PHE A 181 3.75 -14.38 3.05
CA PHE A 181 4.66 -14.98 4.03
C PHE A 181 4.30 -16.43 4.40
N SER A 182 3.07 -16.86 4.15
CA SER A 182 2.61 -18.22 4.45
C SER A 182 3.40 -19.27 3.68
N GLY A 183 3.94 -20.27 4.38
CA GLY A 183 4.69 -21.39 3.80
C GLY A 183 6.15 -21.08 3.44
N LYS A 184 6.53 -19.80 3.33
CA LYS A 184 7.92 -19.35 3.11
C LYS A 184 8.60 -18.90 4.40
N VAL A 185 7.94 -18.00 5.13
CA VAL A 185 8.46 -17.36 6.35
C VAL A 185 7.74 -17.89 7.60
N TYR A 186 6.51 -18.40 7.44
CA TYR A 186 5.59 -18.74 8.52
C TYR A 186 4.85 -20.06 8.29
N HIS A 187 4.65 -20.87 9.34
CA HIS A 187 3.97 -22.20 9.27
C HIS A 187 2.72 -22.35 10.13
N SER A 188 2.35 -21.39 10.99
CA SER A 188 1.26 -21.59 11.95
C SER A 188 -0.12 -21.32 11.34
N LYS A 189 -1.08 -22.22 11.50
CA LYS A 189 -2.48 -21.99 11.07
C LYS A 189 -3.27 -21.11 12.05
N THR A 190 -2.66 -20.71 13.17
CA THR A 190 -3.35 -20.18 14.37
C THR A 190 -2.63 -19.00 15.04
N GLY A 191 -1.73 -18.30 14.36
CA GLY A 191 -1.03 -17.13 14.90
C GLY A 191 -2.00 -16.02 15.31
N ARG A 192 -1.58 -15.20 16.28
CA ARG A 192 -2.35 -14.06 16.81
C ARG A 192 -2.82 -13.15 15.66
N LEU A 193 -4.00 -12.54 15.85
CA LEU A 193 -4.49 -11.49 14.96
C LEU A 193 -3.42 -10.40 14.88
N ALA A 194 -3.04 -10.03 13.66
CA ALA A 194 -2.17 -8.92 13.40
C ALA A 194 -2.70 -7.68 14.13
N CYS A 195 -1.85 -7.07 14.95
CA CYS A 195 -2.18 -5.86 15.69
C CYS A 195 -1.39 -4.71 15.08
N GLU A 196 -2.06 -3.59 14.87
CA GLU A 196 -1.39 -2.32 14.64
C GLU A 196 -0.71 -1.90 15.95
N ARG A 197 0.61 -1.73 15.92
CA ARG A 197 1.43 -1.32 17.07
C ARG A 197 2.65 -0.57 16.58
N SER A 198 3.02 0.49 17.29
CA SER A 198 4.28 1.18 17.03
C SER A 198 5.46 0.27 17.39
N ALA A 199 6.47 0.21 16.51
CA ALA A 199 7.70 -0.50 16.77
C ALA A 199 8.46 0.17 17.93
N GLN A 200 8.56 -0.50 19.07
CA GLN A 200 9.31 0.00 20.22
C GLN A 200 10.83 -0.21 20.03
N LEU A 201 11.63 0.58 20.75
CA LEU A 201 13.12 0.55 20.75
C LEU A 201 13.75 -0.80 21.12
N VAL A 202 12.97 -1.77 21.60
CA VAL A 202 13.42 -3.12 21.96
C VAL A 202 13.39 -4.12 20.80
N ASN A 203 12.95 -3.69 19.61
CA ASN A 203 12.88 -4.57 18.44
C ASN A 203 14.22 -4.62 17.69
N LEU A 204 14.63 -5.81 17.25
CA LEU A 204 15.82 -6.01 16.42
C LEU A 204 15.49 -5.69 14.96
N PHE A 205 16.11 -4.66 14.39
CA PHE A 205 16.00 -4.38 12.95
C PHE A 205 16.72 -5.46 12.14
N ILE A 206 16.03 -6.05 11.17
CA ILE A 206 16.56 -7.16 10.36
C ILE A 206 16.69 -6.81 8.87
N GLY A 207 16.14 -5.68 8.43
CA GLY A 207 16.33 -5.22 7.05
C GLY A 207 15.35 -4.12 6.63
N THR A 208 15.64 -3.53 5.48
CA THR A 208 14.76 -2.56 4.80
C THR A 208 14.68 -2.90 3.32
N THR A 209 13.52 -2.63 2.71
CA THR A 209 13.41 -2.55 1.26
C THR A 209 13.34 -1.10 0.83
N THR A 210 13.84 -0.79 -0.36
CA THR A 210 13.75 0.55 -0.94
C THR A 210 13.21 0.49 -2.36
N THR A 211 12.45 1.50 -2.74
CA THR A 211 11.88 1.71 -4.08
C THR A 211 12.13 3.14 -4.55
#